data_AF-A0A5B7HGU2-F1
#
_entry.id   AF-A0A5B7HGU2-F1
#
_cell.length_a   1.000
_cell.length_b   1.000
_cell.length_c   1.000
_cell.angle_alpha   90.00
_cell.angle_beta   90.00
_cell.angle_gamma   90.00
#
_symmetry.space_group_name_H-M   'P 1'
#
loop_
_entity.id
_entity.type
_entity.pdbx_description
1 polymer ?
#
loop_
_entity_poly.entity_id
_entity_poly.type
_entity_poly.pdbx_seq_one_letter_code
_entity_poly.pdbx_strand_id
1 'polypeptide(L)' 'MGPDGVSGWALKECKEQLLDPIWEMVTSSLKEGRIEWRRANIIPIFKGSKYIEPLNYRL' A
#
# COMPACT_ATOMS: atom_id res chain seq x y z
N MET A 1 8.40 4.21 -5.28
CA MET A 1 8.89 3.28 -4.24
C MET A 1 7.79 3.20 -3.20
N GLY A 2 7.47 2.01 -2.69
CA GLY A 2 6.49 1.84 -1.62
C GLY A 2 7.00 2.45 -0.30
N PRO A 3 6.14 2.50 0.73
CA PRO A 3 6.52 2.96 2.08
C PRO A 3 7.65 2.12 2.70
N ASP A 4 7.79 0.87 2.24
CA ASP A 4 8.79 -0.11 2.61
C ASP A 4 10.09 0.00 1.77
N GLY A 5 10.18 0.97 0.86
CA GLY A 5 11.32 1.11 -0.04
C GLY A 5 11.35 0.07 -1.17
N VAL A 6 10.33 -0.77 -1.31
CA VAL A 6 10.26 -1.75 -2.39
C VAL A 6 9.85 -1.05 -3.69
N SER A 7 10.57 -1.34 -4.78
CA SER A 7 10.24 -0.79 -6.10
C SER A 7 9.08 -1.57 -6.72
N GLY A 8 8.18 -0.87 -7.41
CA GLY A 8 7.08 -1.53 -8.13
C GLY A 8 7.58 -2.46 -9.25
N TRP A 9 8.78 -2.20 -9.78
CA TRP A 9 9.43 -3.08 -10.76
C TRP A 9 9.84 -4.41 -10.14
N ALA A 10 10.44 -4.40 -8.95
CA ALA A 10 10.81 -5.63 -8.24
C ALA A 10 9.58 -6.49 -7.91
N LEU A 11 8.47 -5.88 -7.49
CA LEU A 11 7.20 -6.60 -7.27
C LEU A 11 6.68 -7.26 -8.56
N LYS A 12 6.84 -6.60 -9.71
CA LYS A 12 6.40 -7.13 -10.99
C LYS A 12 7.20 -8.36 -11.40
N GLU A 13 8.52 -8.33 -11.27
CA GLU A 13 9.37 -9.47 -11.65
C GLU A 13 9.24 -10.64 -10.68
N CYS A 14 9.08 -10.37 -9.39
CA CYS A 14 8.92 -11.41 -8.39
C CYS A 14 7.48 -11.93 -8.25
N LYS A 15 6.53 -11.51 -9.12
CA LYS A 15 5.10 -11.80 -8.94
C LYS A 15 4.78 -13.28 -8.72
N GLU A 16 5.50 -14.19 -9.39
CA GLU A 16 5.25 -15.63 -9.31
C GLU A 16 5.75 -16.21 -7.99
N GLN A 17 6.93 -15.76 -7.55
CA GLN A 17 7.53 -16.14 -6.26
C GLN A 17 6.76 -15.57 -5.07
N LEU A 18 6.13 -14.41 -5.27
CA LEU A 18 5.35 -13.71 -4.24
C LEU A 18 3.92 -14.24 -4.11
N LEU A 19 3.40 -14.95 -5.11
CA LEU A 19 1.99 -15.36 -5.16
C LEU A 19 1.61 -16.22 -3.95
N ASP A 20 2.31 -17.34 -3.76
CA ASP A 20 2.04 -18.30 -2.69
C ASP A 20 2.22 -17.70 -1.29
N PRO A 21 3.34 -17.03 -0.95
CA PRO A 21 3.51 -16.45 0.38
C PRO A 21 2.51 -15.32 0.68
N ILE A 22 2.13 -14.51 -0.32
CA ILE A 22 1.08 -13.49 -0.14
C ILE A 22 -0.27 -14.17 0.11
N TRP A 23 -0.59 -15.22 -0.65
CA TRP A 23 -1.83 -15.96 -0.47
C TRP A 23 -1.93 -16.59 0.93
N GLU A 24 -0.88 -17.26 1.39
CA GLU A 24 -0.82 -17.85 2.72
C GLU A 24 -0.92 -16.79 3.81
N MET A 25 -0.19 -15.67 3.68
CA MET A 25 -0.25 -14.56 4.63
C MET A 25 -1.67 -13.98 4.72
N VAL A 26 -2.33 -13.74 3.59
CA VAL A 26 -3.69 -13.18 3.55
C VAL A 26 -4.69 -14.15 4.14
N THR A 27 -4.65 -15.42 3.76
CA THR A 27 -5.61 -16.43 4.23
C THR A 27 -5.45 -16.76 5.71
N SER A 28 -4.22 -16.90 6.21
CA SER A 28 -3.95 -17.07 7.65
C SER A 28 -4.42 -15.86 8.46
N SER A 29 -4.08 -14.64 8.00
CA SER A 29 -4.51 -13.40 8.61
C SER A 29 -6.03 -13.26 8.67
N LEU A 30 -6.75 -13.67 7.61
CA LEU A 30 -8.21 -13.69 7.59
C LEU A 30 -8.80 -14.67 8.61
N LYS A 31 -8.23 -15.88 8.73
CA LYS A 31 -8.67 -16.87 9.72
C LYS A 31 -8.44 -16.40 11.16
N GLU A 32 -7.33 -15.71 11.40
CA GLU A 32 -6.95 -15.20 12.72
C GLU A 32 -7.59 -13.82 13.04
N GLY A 33 -8.29 -13.20 12.10
CA GLY A 33 -8.87 -11.85 12.26
C GLY A 33 -7.85 -10.71 12.23
N ARG A 34 -6.60 -10.96 11.78
CA ARG A 34 -5.50 -9.99 11.72
C ARG A 34 -5.52 -9.22 10.39
N ILE A 35 -6.40 -8.23 10.29
CA ILE A 35 -6.64 -7.46 9.04
C ILE A 35 -5.87 -6.14 8.93
N GLU A 36 -4.78 -5.95 9.68
CA GLU A 36 -4.04 -4.67 9.74
C GLU A 36 -3.47 -4.24 8.38
N TRP A 37 -3.02 -5.20 7.56
CA TRP A 37 -2.55 -4.96 6.19
C TRP A 37 -3.62 -4.38 5.27
N ARG A 38 -4.90 -4.41 5.66
CA ARG A 38 -6.01 -3.83 4.90
C ARG A 38 -6.17 -2.33 5.14
N ARG A 39 -5.47 -1.77 6.14
CA ARG A 39 -5.47 -0.33 6.40
C ARG A 39 -4.57 0.36 5.38
N ALA A 40 -5.13 1.32 4.68
CA ALA A 40 -4.37 2.21 3.81
C ALA A 40 -4.09 3.52 4.53
N ASN A 41 -2.85 4.01 4.45
CA ASN A 41 -2.53 5.37 4.85
C ASN A 41 -3.08 6.31 3.77
N ILE A 42 -4.12 7.07 4.10
CA ILE A 42 -4.62 8.14 3.24
C ILE A 42 -3.71 9.34 3.45
N ILE A 43 -2.74 9.51 2.54
CA ILE A 43 -1.80 10.64 2.58
C ILE A 43 -2.24 11.65 1.51
N PRO A 44 -2.68 12.86 1.91
CA PRO A 44 -3.06 13.90 0.96
C PRO A 44 -1.87 14.27 0.06
N ILE A 45 -2.05 14.18 -1.26
CA ILE A 45 -1.02 14.56 -2.22
C ILE A 45 -1.20 16.04 -2.56
N PHE A 46 -0.26 16.87 -2.14
CA PHE A 46 -0.26 18.30 -2.43
C PHE A 46 -0.01 18.58 -3.92
N LYS A 47 -0.87 19.38 -4.53
CA LYS A 47 -0.82 19.71 -5.97
C LYS A 47 -0.02 20.97 -6.32
N GLY A 48 0.54 21.68 -5.33
CA GLY A 48 1.09 23.03 -5.52
C GLY A 48 0.05 24.12 -5.17
N SER A 49 0.51 25.30 -4.72
CA SER A 49 -0.20 26.49 -4.18
C SER A 49 -0.10 26.71 -2.64
N LYS A 50 -1.15 27.17 -1.94
CA LYS A 50 -1.11 27.42 -0.49
C LYS A 50 -1.48 26.15 0.29
N TYR A 51 -0.64 25.77 1.24
CA TYR A 51 -0.82 24.57 2.11
C TYR A 51 -2.07 24.63 3.01
N ILE A 52 -2.68 25.80 3.15
CA ILE A 52 -3.81 26.06 4.05
C ILE A 52 -5.16 25.74 3.40
N GLU A 53 -5.20 25.57 2.08
CA GLU A 53 -6.42 25.39 1.31
C GLU A 53 -6.69 23.89 1.05
N PRO A 54 -7.78 23.31 1.61
CA PRO A 54 -8.06 21.88 1.51
C PRO A 54 -8.25 21.36 0.08
N LEU A 55 -8.68 22.24 -0.84
CA LEU A 55 -8.91 21.91 -2.25
C LEU A 55 -7.61 21.63 -3.04
N ASN A 56 -6.46 21.96 -2.46
CA ASN A 56 -5.15 21.79 -3.10
C ASN A 56 -4.52 20.41 -2.85
N TYR A 57 -5.29 19.48 -2.31
CA TYR A 57 -4.88 18.10 -2.08
C TYR A 57 -5.73 17.14 -2.92
N ARG A 58 -5.10 16.10 -3.46
CA ARG A 58 -5.81 14.90 -3.97
C ARG A 58 -5.97 13.91 -2.81
N LEU A 59 -7.17 13.36 -2.68
CA LEU A 59 -7.43 12.14 -1.92
C LEU A 59 -7.09 10.91 -2.76
#